data_AF-A0A2D6M0Z7-F1
#
_entry.id   AF-A0A2D6M0Z7-F1
#
_cell.length_a   1.000
_cell.length_b   1.000
_cell.length_c   1.000
_cell.angle_alpha   90.00
_cell.angle_beta   90.00
_cell.angle_gamma   90.00
#
_symmetry.space_group_name_H-M   'P 1'
#
loop_
_entity.id
_entity.type
_entity.pdbx_description
1 polymer ?
#
loop_
_entity_poly.entity_id
_entity_poly.type
_entity_poly.pdbx_seq_one_letter_code
_entity_poly.pdbx_strand_id
1 'polypeptide(L)'
;MASIEFLTAHFFHIVFLAWGVGGVTIAMLLSIKADKEPDLGPAVMRLMPSISKLIWVGLIGLAVTGIVTTSMGLGKGFFDENLLLIKHILVVLIVIAGLNLTFRLIPKMKALVPKPGAAPSAEFLSVKKQMKITSMASLILWYAVVVLSVAL
;
A
#
# COMPACT_ATOMS: atom_id res chain seq x y z
N MET A 1 -7.39 18.17 27.45
CA MET A 1 -5.97 18.00 27.04
C MET A 1 -5.82 16.60 26.51
N ALA A 2 -5.18 16.43 25.36
CA ALA A 2 -4.83 15.10 24.85
C ALA A 2 -3.86 14.42 25.81
N SER A 3 -4.07 13.14 26.12
CA SER A 3 -3.15 12.37 26.95
C SER A 3 -1.86 12.07 26.17
N ILE A 4 -0.75 11.81 26.88
CA ILE A 4 0.54 11.54 26.23
C ILE A 4 0.50 10.24 25.41
N GLU A 5 -0.33 9.28 25.83
CA GLU A 5 -0.58 8.03 25.12
C GLU A 5 -1.27 8.28 23.78
N PHE A 6 -2.28 9.16 23.76
CA PHE A 6 -2.96 9.54 22.52
C PHE A 6 -2.02 10.24 21.54
N LEU A 7 -1.24 11.22 22.02
CA LEU A 7 -0.26 11.92 21.18
C LEU A 7 0.76 10.97 20.57
N THR A 8 1.25 10.02 21.38
CA THR A 8 2.22 9.01 20.95
C THR A 8 1.63 8.08 19.90
N ALA A 9 0.44 7.53 20.16
CA ALA A 9 -0.26 6.65 19.22
C ALA A 9 -0.57 7.36 17.89
N HIS A 10 -1.03 8.61 17.96
CA HIS A 10 -1.36 9.41 16.80
C HIS A 10 -0.11 9.75 15.96
N PHE A 11 1.00 10.11 16.61
CA PHE A 11 2.28 10.33 15.94
C PHE A 11 2.71 9.09 15.14
N PHE A 12 2.72 7.92 15.78
CA PHE A 12 3.07 6.68 15.09
C PHE A 12 2.09 6.35 13.96
N HIS A 13 0.79 6.59 14.15
CA HIS A 13 -0.22 6.39 13.12
C HIS A 13 0.08 7.21 11.86
N ILE A 14 0.45 8.49 12.01
CA ILE A 14 0.84 9.37 10.90
C ILE A 14 2.13 8.88 10.23
N VAL A 15 3.14 8.49 11.01
CA VAL A 15 4.41 7.96 10.47
C VAL A 15 4.15 6.72 9.61
N PHE A 16 3.34 5.77 10.09
CA PHE A 16 3.01 4.55 9.36
C PHE A 16 2.15 4.83 8.12
N LEU A 17 1.22 5.79 8.21
CA LEU A 17 0.47 6.27 7.05
C LEU A 17 1.41 6.83 5.97
N ALA A 18 2.35 7.70 6.37
CA ALA A 18 3.33 8.32 5.49
C ALA A 18 4.24 7.28 4.81
N TRP A 19 4.71 6.28 5.56
CA TRP A 19 5.51 5.19 5.00
C TRP A 19 4.73 4.33 4.01
N GLY A 20 3.47 4.01 4.34
CA GLY A 20 2.59 3.25 3.47
C GLY A 20 2.30 3.96 2.15
N VAL A 21 1.78 5.20 2.23
CA VAL A 21 1.43 6.00 1.04
C VAL A 21 2.68 6.36 0.23
N GLY A 22 3.76 6.79 0.88
CA GLY A 22 5.02 7.11 0.22
C GLY A 22 5.61 5.90 -0.49
N GLY A 23 5.59 4.73 0.16
CA GLY A 23 6.06 3.49 -0.42
C GLY A 23 5.29 3.08 -1.67
N VAL A 24 3.95 3.09 -1.63
CA VAL A 24 3.14 2.72 -2.80
C VAL A 24 3.26 3.73 -3.94
N THR A 25 3.40 5.03 -3.62
CA THR A 25 3.64 6.08 -4.62
C THR A 25 4.98 5.88 -5.32
N ILE A 26 6.06 5.68 -4.56
CA ILE A 26 7.40 5.42 -5.13
C ILE A 26 7.39 4.13 -5.96
N ALA A 27 6.77 3.05 -5.46
CA ALA A 27 6.65 1.80 -6.21
C ALA A 27 5.95 2.00 -7.57
N MET A 28 4.86 2.77 -7.59
CA MET A 28 4.14 3.10 -8.82
C MET A 28 4.99 3.95 -9.76
N LEU A 29 5.64 5.01 -9.28
CA LEU A 29 6.46 5.89 -10.11
C LEU A 29 7.65 5.14 -10.72
N LEU A 30 8.33 4.29 -9.93
CA LEU A 30 9.42 3.44 -10.43
C LEU A 30 8.92 2.42 -11.45
N SER A 31 7.72 1.86 -11.26
CA SER A 31 7.14 0.92 -12.23
C SER A 31 6.80 1.61 -13.55
N ILE A 32 6.21 2.81 -13.50
CA ILE A 32 5.93 3.63 -14.69
C ILE A 32 7.24 4.02 -15.40
N LYS A 33 8.27 4.40 -14.63
CA LYS A 33 9.58 4.76 -15.15
C LYS A 33 10.24 3.55 -15.85
N ALA A 34 10.25 2.38 -15.22
CA ALA A 34 10.81 1.14 -15.80
C ALA A 34 10.06 0.68 -17.06
N ASP A 35 8.75 0.93 -17.16
CA ASP A 35 7.97 0.66 -18.38
C ASP A 35 8.40 1.57 -19.56
N LYS A 36 8.82 2.82 -19.27
CA LYS A 36 9.29 3.79 -20.28
C LYS A 36 10.77 3.62 -20.63
N GLU A 37 11.57 3.23 -19.65
CA GLU A 37 13.04 3.11 -19.72
C GLU A 37 13.43 1.69 -19.27
N PRO A 38 13.41 0.69 -20.19
CA PRO A 38 13.63 -0.72 -19.84
C PRO A 38 14.97 -1.00 -19.14
N ASP A 39 15.98 -0.17 -19.40
CA ASP A 39 17.31 -0.26 -18.78
C ASP A 39 17.27 -0.06 -17.26
N LEU A 40 16.25 0.62 -16.74
CA LEU A 40 16.03 0.79 -15.30
C LEU A 40 15.38 -0.44 -14.65
N GLY A 41 14.82 -1.35 -15.44
CA GLY A 41 14.11 -2.54 -14.96
C GLY A 41 14.88 -3.34 -13.90
N PRO A 42 16.15 -3.72 -14.14
CA PRO A 42 16.96 -4.44 -13.16
C PRO A 42 17.16 -3.68 -11.84
N ALA A 43 17.39 -2.37 -11.89
CA ALA A 43 17.56 -1.54 -10.70
C ALA A 43 16.25 -1.44 -9.90
N VAL A 44 15.12 -1.23 -10.59
CA VAL A 44 13.79 -1.20 -9.97
C VAL A 44 13.44 -2.54 -9.33
N MET A 45 13.74 -3.67 -10.00
CA MET A 45 13.52 -5.01 -9.43
C MET A 45 14.33 -5.26 -8.16
N ARG A 46 15.54 -4.67 -8.03
CA ARG A 46 16.35 -4.77 -6.81
C ARG A 46 15.78 -3.94 -5.65
N LEU A 47 15.19 -2.78 -5.94
CA LEU A 47 14.61 -1.88 -4.93
C LEU A 47 13.21 -2.31 -4.47
N MET A 48 12.42 -2.93 -5.37
CA MET A 48 11.02 -3.25 -5.11
C MET A 48 10.78 -4.11 -3.86
N PRO A 49 11.62 -5.13 -3.51
CA PRO A 49 11.46 -5.88 -2.28
C PRO A 49 11.58 -5.01 -1.02
N SER A 50 12.50 -4.05 -1.00
CA SER A 50 12.69 -3.14 0.14
C SER A 50 11.52 -2.17 0.27
N ILE A 51 11.05 -1.62 -0.86
CA ILE A 51 9.86 -0.75 -0.88
C ILE A 51 8.62 -1.55 -0.42
N SER A 52 8.46 -2.78 -0.90
CA SER A 52 7.35 -3.65 -0.48
C SER A 52 7.37 -3.94 1.02
N LYS A 53 8.54 -4.22 1.61
CA LYS A 53 8.69 -4.35 3.06
C LYS A 53 8.27 -3.08 3.79
N LEU A 54 8.69 -1.90 3.32
CA LEU A 54 8.30 -0.62 3.90
C LEU A 54 6.78 -0.39 3.84
N ILE A 55 6.13 -0.70 2.71
CA ILE A 55 4.67 -0.62 2.56
C ILE A 55 3.98 -1.53 3.58
N TRP A 56 4.46 -2.77 3.74
CA TRP A 56 3.89 -3.72 4.71
C TRP A 56 4.08 -3.26 6.16
N VAL A 57 5.25 -2.72 6.51
CA VAL A 57 5.49 -2.14 7.83
C VAL A 57 4.55 -0.97 8.08
N GLY A 58 4.39 -0.06 7.10
CA GLY A 58 3.43 1.04 7.17
C GLY A 58 2.00 0.55 7.34
N LEU A 59 1.58 -0.47 6.57
CA LEU A 59 0.22 -1.02 6.65
C LEU A 59 -0.08 -1.69 8.00
N ILE A 60 0.85 -2.53 8.49
CA ILE A 60 0.69 -3.22 9.79
C ILE A 60 0.69 -2.19 10.91
N GLY A 61 1.64 -1.24 10.90
CA GLY A 61 1.71 -0.19 11.91
C GLY A 61 0.47 0.69 11.91
N LEU A 62 -0.07 1.05 10.73
CA LEU A 62 -1.30 1.82 10.59
C LEU A 62 -2.50 1.07 11.18
N ALA A 63 -2.63 -0.22 10.87
CA ALA A 63 -3.72 -1.06 11.39
C ALA A 63 -3.63 -1.20 12.91
N VAL A 64 -2.44 -1.52 13.45
CA VAL A 64 -2.23 -1.70 14.89
C VAL A 64 -2.51 -0.39 15.64
N THR A 65 -1.92 0.73 15.22
CA THR A 65 -2.14 2.02 15.88
C THR A 65 -3.59 2.49 15.78
N GLY A 66 -4.28 2.23 14.67
CA GLY A 66 -5.71 2.52 14.51
C GLY A 66 -6.60 1.71 15.47
N ILE A 67 -6.35 0.40 15.57
CA ILE A 67 -7.08 -0.50 16.48
C ILE A 67 -6.81 -0.14 17.95
N VAL A 68 -5.56 0.14 18.32
CA VAL A 68 -5.18 0.53 19.68
C VAL A 68 -5.87 1.84 20.07
N THR A 69 -5.82 2.86 19.22
CA THR A 69 -6.45 4.16 19.48
C THR A 69 -7.97 4.00 19.67
N THR A 70 -8.61 3.21 18.80
CA THR A 70 -10.06 2.98 18.86
C THR A 70 -10.47 2.16 20.09
N SER A 71 -9.73 1.09 20.41
CA SER A 71 -10.08 0.17 21.52
C SER A 71 -9.86 0.79 22.90
N MET A 72 -8.86 1.64 23.04
CA MET A 72 -8.62 2.41 24.27
C MET A 72 -9.60 3.58 24.44
N GLY A 73 -10.52 3.78 23.50
CA GLY A 73 -11.47 4.90 23.50
C GLY A 73 -10.81 6.27 23.37
N LEU A 74 -9.55 6.30 22.94
CA LEU A 74 -8.80 7.54 22.77
C LEU A 74 -9.38 8.28 21.56
N GLY A 75 -9.93 9.48 21.79
CA GLY A 75 -10.61 10.25 20.75
C GLY A 75 -12.11 9.98 20.59
N LYS A 76 -12.75 9.24 21.52
CA LYS A 76 -14.22 9.16 21.57
C LYS A 76 -14.83 10.56 21.66
N GLY A 77 -15.76 10.87 20.74
CA GLY A 77 -16.41 12.18 20.61
C GLY A 77 -15.70 13.18 19.69
N PHE A 78 -14.49 12.87 19.21
CA PHE A 78 -13.76 13.71 18.23
C PHE A 78 -13.97 13.26 16.79
N PHE A 79 -14.28 11.98 16.57
CA PHE A 79 -14.37 11.38 15.24
C PHE A 79 -15.82 11.00 14.90
N ASP A 80 -16.20 11.22 13.64
CA ASP A 80 -17.43 10.64 13.09
C ASP A 80 -17.27 9.12 12.95
N GLU A 81 -18.14 8.36 13.62
CA GLU A 81 -18.09 6.90 13.66
C GLU A 81 -18.25 6.26 12.27
N ASN A 82 -19.05 6.86 11.39
CA ASN A 82 -19.26 6.35 10.03
C ASN A 82 -17.99 6.54 9.19
N LEU A 83 -17.36 7.71 9.26
CA LEU A 83 -16.12 7.98 8.55
C LEU A 83 -14.98 7.10 9.06
N LEU A 84 -14.93 6.86 10.38
CA LEU A 84 -13.96 5.94 10.98
C LEU A 84 -14.17 4.51 10.48
N LEU A 85 -15.41 4.03 10.40
CA LEU A 85 -15.74 2.71 9.87
C LEU A 85 -15.33 2.59 8.39
N ILE A 86 -15.62 3.59 7.57
CA ILE A 86 -15.21 3.63 6.15
C ILE A 86 -13.68 3.53 6.06
N LYS A 87 -12.94 4.28 6.88
CA LYS A 87 -11.46 4.22 6.90
C LYS A 87 -10.95 2.81 7.20
N HIS A 88 -11.55 2.10 8.16
CA HIS A 88 -11.18 0.70 8.46
C HIS A 88 -11.45 -0.24 7.28
N ILE A 89 -12.60 -0.08 6.61
CA ILE A 89 -12.93 -0.88 5.42
C ILE A 89 -11.89 -0.64 4.31
N LEU A 90 -11.49 0.61 4.08
CA LEU A 90 -10.44 0.94 3.10
C LEU A 90 -9.12 0.27 3.46
N VAL A 91 -8.71 0.27 4.73
CA VAL A 91 -7.49 -0.42 5.18
C VAL A 91 -7.58 -1.93 4.91
N VAL A 92 -8.73 -2.57 5.16
CA VAL A 92 -8.94 -3.99 4.83
C VAL A 92 -8.81 -4.24 3.33
N LEU A 93 -9.37 -3.37 2.47
CA LEU A 93 -9.24 -3.49 1.02
C LEU A 93 -7.78 -3.34 0.57
N ILE A 94 -7.00 -2.46 1.20
CA ILE A 94 -5.56 -2.32 0.96
C ILE A 94 -4.82 -3.62 1.32
N VAL A 95 -5.14 -4.23 2.45
CA VAL A 95 -4.57 -5.53 2.86
C VAL A 95 -4.87 -6.60 1.81
N ILE A 96 -6.13 -6.72 1.37
CA ILE A 96 -6.54 -7.70 0.35
C ILE A 96 -5.76 -7.48 -0.97
N ALA A 97 -5.63 -6.22 -1.41
CA ALA A 97 -4.86 -5.88 -2.60
C ALA A 97 -3.37 -6.24 -2.45
N GLY A 98 -2.77 -5.95 -1.29
CA GLY A 98 -1.39 -6.27 -0.95
C GLY A 98 -1.12 -7.79 -0.93
N LEU A 99 -2.03 -8.57 -0.32
CA LEU A 99 -1.98 -10.03 -0.31
C LEU A 99 -2.09 -10.60 -1.73
N ASN A 100 -3.03 -10.11 -2.53
CA ASN A 100 -3.21 -10.54 -3.91
C ASN A 100 -1.96 -10.26 -4.77
N LEU A 101 -1.32 -9.10 -4.60
CA LEU A 101 -0.05 -8.80 -5.26
C LEU A 101 1.06 -9.75 -4.80
N THR A 102 1.24 -9.90 -3.49
CA THR A 102 2.38 -10.61 -2.88
C THR A 102 2.32 -12.12 -3.13
N PHE A 103 1.16 -12.73 -2.92
CA PHE A 103 1.03 -14.19 -2.93
C PHE A 103 0.52 -14.78 -4.24
N ARG A 104 -0.14 -13.98 -5.10
CA ARG A 104 -0.71 -14.48 -6.36
C ARG A 104 -0.03 -13.87 -7.57
N LEU A 105 -0.08 -12.54 -7.72
CA LEU A 105 0.33 -11.91 -8.97
C LEU A 105 1.86 -11.88 -9.17
N ILE A 106 2.63 -11.56 -8.13
CA ILE A 106 4.11 -11.54 -8.21
C ILE A 106 4.69 -12.92 -8.51
N PRO A 107 4.31 -14.01 -7.81
CA PRO A 107 4.80 -15.35 -8.15
C PRO A 107 4.41 -15.77 -9.56
N LYS A 108 3.17 -15.50 -9.97
CA LYS A 108 2.70 -15.80 -11.33
C LYS A 108 3.47 -15.02 -12.40
N MET A 109 3.76 -13.74 -12.15
CA MET A 109 4.58 -12.92 -13.03
C MET A 109 5.97 -13.51 -13.21
N LYS A 110 6.65 -13.87 -12.10
CA LYS A 110 7.99 -14.47 -12.12
C LYS A 110 8.04 -15.77 -12.93
N ALA A 111 7.01 -16.60 -12.81
CA ALA A 111 6.92 -17.86 -13.55
C ALA A 111 6.73 -17.67 -15.07
N LEU A 112 6.14 -16.54 -15.48
CA LEU A 112 5.81 -16.26 -16.88
C LEU A 112 6.81 -15.32 -17.58
N VAL A 113 7.91 -14.96 -16.92
CA VAL A 113 8.92 -14.05 -17.48
C VAL A 113 9.47 -14.65 -18.79
N PRO A 114 9.40 -13.93 -19.92
CA PRO A 114 9.96 -14.42 -21.17
C PRO A 114 11.49 -14.52 -21.09
N LYS A 115 12.06 -15.52 -21.76
CA LYS A 115 13.52 -15.61 -21.93
C LYS A 115 14.03 -14.38 -22.69
N PRO A 116 15.29 -13.96 -22.48
CA PRO A 116 15.88 -12.87 -23.25
C PRO A 116 15.70 -13.10 -24.76
N GLY A 117 15.14 -12.12 -25.47
CA GLY A 117 14.86 -12.20 -26.90
C GLY A 117 13.58 -12.95 -27.30
N ALA A 118 12.87 -13.59 -26.38
CA ALA A 118 11.57 -14.20 -26.65
C ALA A 118 10.42 -13.20 -26.54
N ALA A 119 9.42 -13.32 -27.41
CA ALA A 119 8.21 -12.51 -27.33
C ALA A 119 7.42 -12.81 -26.04
N PRO A 120 6.80 -11.80 -25.39
CA PRO A 120 5.97 -12.03 -24.21
C PRO A 120 4.72 -12.85 -24.55
N SER A 121 4.36 -13.81 -23.70
CA SER A 121 3.11 -14.57 -23.87
C SER A 121 1.88 -13.70 -23.56
N ALA A 122 0.72 -14.05 -24.13
CA ALA A 122 -0.54 -13.38 -23.82
C ALA A 122 -0.88 -13.45 -22.31
N GLU A 123 -0.53 -14.56 -21.66
CA GLU A 123 -0.73 -14.72 -20.22
C GLU A 123 0.17 -13.77 -19.41
N PHE A 124 1.45 -13.62 -19.80
CA PHE A 124 2.35 -12.66 -19.17
C PHE A 124 1.79 -11.23 -19.25
N LEU A 125 1.31 -10.82 -20.43
CA LEU A 125 0.71 -9.50 -20.63
C LEU A 125 -0.56 -9.30 -19.78
N SER A 126 -1.39 -10.33 -19.67
CA SER A 126 -2.59 -10.30 -18.82
C SER A 126 -2.24 -10.13 -17.34
N VAL A 127 -1.26 -10.88 -16.82
CA VAL A 127 -0.79 -10.75 -15.43
C VAL A 127 -0.15 -9.39 -15.19
N LYS A 128 0.64 -8.87 -16.14
CA LYS A 128 1.21 -7.51 -16.08
C LYS A 128 0.11 -6.46 -15.96
N LYS A 129 -0.94 -6.57 -16.77
CA LYS A 129 -2.10 -5.67 -16.70
C LYS A 129 -2.82 -5.76 -15.36
N GLN A 130 -3.06 -6.97 -14.84
CA GLN A 130 -3.68 -7.17 -13.53
C GLN A 130 -2.85 -6.54 -12.41
N MET A 131 -1.52 -6.76 -12.40
CA MET A 131 -0.62 -6.13 -11.43
C MET A 131 -0.71 -4.60 -11.47
N LYS A 132 -0.74 -4.00 -12.66
CA LYS A 132 -0.88 -2.55 -12.82
C LYS A 132 -2.21 -2.03 -12.28
N ILE A 133 -3.31 -2.71 -12.59
CA ILE A 133 -4.64 -2.34 -12.09
C ILE A 133 -4.70 -2.47 -10.57
N THR A 134 -4.26 -3.59 -10.00
CA THR A 134 -4.26 -3.79 -8.54
C THR A 134 -3.37 -2.78 -7.83
N SER A 135 -2.21 -2.44 -8.39
CA SER A 135 -1.31 -1.41 -7.83
C SER A 135 -1.94 -0.03 -7.87
N MET A 136 -2.64 0.32 -8.96
CA MET A 136 -3.32 1.61 -9.10
C MET A 136 -4.53 1.72 -8.17
N ALA A 137 -5.33 0.65 -8.08
CA ALA A 137 -6.43 0.58 -7.11
C ALA A 137 -5.91 0.72 -5.67
N SER A 138 -4.82 0.02 -5.32
CA SER A 138 -4.17 0.15 -4.01
C SER A 138 -3.73 1.58 -3.73
N LEU A 139 -3.07 2.25 -4.70
CA LEU A 139 -2.65 3.64 -4.58
C LEU A 139 -3.84 4.57 -4.29
N ILE A 140 -4.95 4.41 -5.03
CA ILE A 140 -6.18 5.20 -4.82
C ILE A 140 -6.73 4.97 -3.40
N LEU A 141 -6.77 3.71 -2.93
CA LEU A 141 -7.23 3.39 -1.58
C LEU A 141 -6.35 4.04 -0.51
N TRP A 142 -5.02 4.02 -0.67
CA TRP A 142 -4.10 4.70 0.23
C TRP A 142 -4.36 6.20 0.31
N TYR A 143 -4.53 6.87 -0.83
CA TYR A 143 -4.85 8.30 -0.83
C TYR A 143 -6.25 8.60 -0.29
N ALA A 144 -7.23 7.72 -0.48
CA ALA A 144 -8.54 7.85 0.16
C ALA A 144 -8.42 7.77 1.69
N VAL A 145 -7.58 6.88 2.23
CA VAL A 145 -7.26 6.82 3.67
C VAL A 145 -6.58 8.11 4.15
N VAL A 146 -5.68 8.70 3.36
CA VAL A 146 -5.06 10.00 3.67
C VAL A 146 -6.11 11.10 3.76
N VAL A 147 -6.98 11.22 2.76
CA VAL A 147 -8.06 12.22 2.73
C VAL A 147 -8.97 12.07 3.96
N LEU A 148 -9.40 10.85 4.28
CA LEU A 148 -10.20 10.61 5.48
C LEU A 148 -9.43 10.91 6.77
N SER A 149 -8.11 10.78 6.79
CA SER A 149 -7.29 11.09 7.97
C SER A 149 -7.09 12.58 8.20
N VAL A 150 -7.38 13.42 7.21
CA VAL A 150 -7.40 14.89 7.34
C VAL A 150 -8.80 15.40 7.66
N ALA A 151 -9.83 14.69 7.18
CA ALA A 151 -11.24 15.04 7.41
C ALA A 151 -11.78 14.59 8.78
N LEU A 152 -11.13 13.62 9.42
CA LEU A 152 -11.38 13.13 10.78
C LEU A 152 -10.43 13.82 11.77
#